data_AF-A0A1B6GMJ9-F1
#
_entry.id   AF-A0A1B6GMJ9-F1
#
_cell.length_a   1.000
_cell.length_b   1.000
_cell.length_c   1.000
_cell.angle_alpha   90.00
_cell.angle_beta   90.00
_cell.angle_gamma   90.00
#
_symmetry.space_group_name_H-M   'P 1'
#
loop_
_entity.id
_entity.type
_entity.pdbx_description
1 polymer ?
#
loop_
_entity_poly.entity_id
_entity_poly.type
_entity_poly.pdbx_seq_one_letter_code
_entity_poly.pdbx_strand_id
1 'polypeptide(L)'
;VAQLQTHEVVMTLVCLLVARSKTIKLWKETDMKITFCYNEARDNAKFIQAMEKCCHALYLHDPVRMKDSILSMLQTVRLIHSVSQFYNTSERTSSLMVK
;
A
#
# COMPACT_ATOMS: atom_id res chain seq x y z
N VAL A 1 -4.95 -9.68 -7.85
CA VAL A 1 -5.83 -9.19 -8.95
C VAL A 1 -5.90 -10.18 -10.13
N ALA A 2 -4.80 -10.84 -10.52
CA ALA A 2 -4.81 -11.80 -11.64
C ALA A 2 -5.89 -12.91 -11.55
N GLN A 3 -6.21 -13.39 -10.34
CA GLN A 3 -7.27 -14.40 -10.15
C GLN A 3 -8.68 -13.90 -10.51
N LEU A 4 -8.95 -12.59 -10.38
CA LEU A 4 -10.25 -11.99 -10.71
C LEU A 4 -10.46 -11.85 -12.23
N GLN A 5 -9.37 -11.99 -13.01
CA GLN A 5 -9.39 -11.94 -14.47
C GLN A 5 -9.35 -13.33 -15.12
N THR A 6 -9.46 -14.39 -14.32
CA THR A 6 -9.52 -15.75 -14.84
C THR A 6 -10.75 -15.95 -15.70
N HIS A 7 -10.62 -16.76 -16.75
CA HIS A 7 -11.69 -17.00 -17.73
C HIS A 7 -12.99 -17.47 -17.07
N GLU A 8 -12.90 -18.35 -16.07
CA GLU A 8 -14.05 -18.86 -15.32
C GLU A 8 -14.82 -17.76 -14.58
N VAL A 9 -14.09 -16.85 -13.91
CA VAL A 9 -14.68 -15.72 -13.18
C VAL A 9 -15.35 -14.76 -14.17
N VAL A 10 -14.68 -14.44 -15.27
CA VAL A 10 -15.23 -13.54 -16.31
C VAL A 10 -16.51 -14.11 -16.92
N MET A 11 -16.52 -15.39 -17.28
CA MET A 11 -17.72 -16.05 -17.84
C MET A 11 -18.88 -16.10 -16.86
N THR A 12 -18.60 -16.35 -15.58
CA THR A 12 -19.61 -16.33 -14.52
C THR A 12 -20.22 -14.94 -14.36
N LEU A 13 -19.40 -13.88 -14.42
CA LEU A 13 -19.88 -12.50 -14.36
C LEU A 13 -20.73 -12.12 -15.58
N VAL A 14 -20.35 -12.55 -16.78
CA VAL A 14 -21.15 -12.34 -17.99
C VAL A 14 -22.51 -13.01 -17.87
N CYS A 15 -22.56 -14.26 -17.41
CA CYS A 15 -23.81 -14.98 -17.17
C CYS A 15 -24.71 -14.24 -16.17
N LEU A 16 -24.15 -13.82 -15.04
CA LEU A 16 -24.88 -13.04 -14.01
C LEU A 16 -25.37 -11.68 -14.53
N LEU A 17 -24.62 -11.05 -15.45
CA LEU A 17 -25.01 -9.81 -16.10
C LEU A 17 -26.19 -10.01 -17.06
N VAL A 18 -26.14 -11.04 -17.91
CA VAL A 18 -27.22 -11.41 -18.83
C VAL A 18 -28.49 -11.76 -18.04
N ALA A 19 -28.34 -12.47 -16.91
CA ALA A 19 -29.43 -12.81 -16.00
C ALA A 19 -29.95 -11.60 -15.18
N ARG A 20 -29.37 -10.40 -15.33
CA ARG A 20 -29.71 -9.18 -14.58
C ARG A 20 -29.69 -9.37 -13.05
N SER A 21 -28.73 -10.17 -12.57
CA SER A 21 -28.61 -10.47 -11.14
C SER A 21 -28.24 -9.22 -10.32
N LYS A 22 -28.90 -9.06 -9.17
CA LYS A 22 -28.57 -8.01 -8.19
C LYS A 22 -27.14 -8.16 -7.63
N THR A 23 -26.59 -9.38 -7.65
CA THR A 23 -25.26 -9.71 -7.16
C THR A 23 -24.14 -9.01 -7.92
N ILE A 24 -24.36 -8.61 -9.18
CA ILE A 24 -23.36 -7.87 -9.97
C ILE A 24 -23.01 -6.52 -9.35
N LYS A 25 -23.96 -5.83 -8.70
CA LYS A 25 -23.68 -4.58 -8.00
C LYS A 25 -22.72 -4.80 -6.83
N LEU A 26 -23.03 -5.79 -6.00
CA LEU A 26 -22.19 -6.18 -4.86
C LEU A 26 -20.79 -6.64 -5.32
N TRP A 27 -20.72 -7.40 -6.41
CA TRP A 27 -19.44 -7.82 -6.98
C TRP A 27 -18.56 -6.62 -7.37
N LYS A 28 -19.11 -5.64 -8.09
CA LYS A 28 -18.35 -4.44 -8.50
C LYS A 28 -17.83 -3.65 -7.30
N GLU A 29 -18.64 -3.48 -6.26
CA GLU A 29 -18.20 -2.80 -5.04
C GLU A 29 -17.08 -3.57 -4.33
N THR A 30 -17.19 -4.89 -4.24
CA THR A 30 -16.16 -5.74 -3.65
C THR A 30 -14.87 -5.72 -4.47
N ASP A 31 -14.94 -5.82 -5.80
CA ASP A 31 -13.79 -5.76 -6.70
C ASP A 31 -13.03 -4.43 -6.57
N MET A 32 -13.77 -3.32 -6.48
CA MET A 32 -13.19 -2.00 -6.23
C MET A 32 -12.47 -1.95 -4.87
N LYS A 33 -13.09 -2.47 -3.80
CA LYS A 33 -12.46 -2.54 -2.47
C LYS A 33 -11.20 -3.41 -2.47
N ILE A 34 -11.23 -4.56 -3.14
CA ILE A 34 -10.07 -5.45 -3.25
C ILE A 34 -8.93 -4.74 -3.98
N THR A 35 -9.23 -4.08 -5.11
CA THR A 35 -8.23 -3.35 -5.89
C THR A 35 -7.61 -2.21 -5.09
N PHE A 36 -8.45 -1.48 -4.33
CA PHE A 36 -8.01 -0.43 -3.43
C PHE A 36 -7.06 -0.97 -2.36
N CYS A 37 -7.48 -1.97 -1.58
CA CYS A 37 -6.65 -2.56 -0.52
C CYS A 37 -5.36 -3.16 -1.06
N TYR A 38 -5.39 -3.76 -2.25
CA TYR A 38 -4.19 -4.31 -2.89
C TYR A 38 -3.18 -3.21 -3.27
N ASN A 39 -3.65 -2.13 -3.90
CA ASN A 39 -2.78 -1.01 -4.27
C ASN A 39 -2.19 -0.35 -3.02
N GLU A 40 -3.00 -0.14 -1.99
CA GLU A 40 -2.58 0.42 -0.70
C GLU A 40 -1.53 -0.47 -0.02
N ALA A 41 -1.77 -1.78 0.06
CA ALA A 41 -0.80 -2.72 0.64
C ALA A 41 0.53 -2.73 -0.15
N ARG A 42 0.45 -2.66 -1.49
CA ARG A 42 1.64 -2.60 -2.34
C ARG A 42 2.45 -1.34 -2.12
N ASP A 43 1.80 -0.18 -2.01
CA ASP A 43 2.50 1.08 -1.78
C ASP A 43 3.05 1.17 -0.35
N ASN A 44 2.31 0.66 0.63
CA ASN A 44 2.79 0.48 2.00
C ASN A 44 4.05 -0.41 2.08
N ALA A 45 4.12 -1.48 1.30
CA ALA A 45 5.32 -2.31 1.22
C ALA A 45 6.53 -1.54 0.67
N LYS A 46 6.35 -0.69 -0.35
CA LYS A 46 7.42 0.18 -0.88
C LYS A 46 7.88 1.21 0.15
N PHE A 47 6.94 1.78 0.90
CA PHE A 47 7.23 2.74 1.96
C PHE A 47 8.10 2.11 3.05
N ILE A 48 7.74 0.93 3.52
CA ILE A 48 8.53 0.16 4.51
C ILE A 48 9.92 -0.14 3.95
N GLN A 49 10.02 -0.61 2.70
CA GLN A 49 11.31 -0.93 2.07
C GLN A 49 12.21 0.31 1.94
N ALA A 50 11.66 1.47 1.59
CA ALA A 50 12.41 2.72 1.52
C ALA A 50 12.93 3.13 2.91
N MET A 51 12.08 2.97 3.94
CA MET A 51 12.44 3.28 5.31
C MET A 51 13.54 2.34 5.85
N GLU A 52 13.46 1.04 5.57
CA GLU A 52 14.47 0.05 5.96
C GLU A 52 15.85 0.39 5.36
N LYS A 53 15.90 0.81 4.10
CA LYS A 53 17.16 1.24 3.46
C LYS A 53 17.76 2.47 4.16
N CYS A 54 16.94 3.45 4.54
CA CYS A 54 17.40 4.61 5.30
C CYS A 54 17.92 4.21 6.68
N CYS A 55 17.23 3.32 7.40
CA CYS A 55 17.66 2.82 8.70
C CYS A 55 18.96 2.01 8.60
N HIS A 56 19.12 1.18 7.58
CA HIS A 56 20.33 0.40 7.34
C HIS A 56 21.56 1.30 7.14
N ALA A 57 21.39 2.43 6.45
CA ALA A 57 22.42 3.45 6.28
C ALA A 57 22.89 4.03 7.64
N LEU A 58 22.01 4.14 8.64
CA LEU A 58 22.37 4.63 9.98
C LEU A 58 23.28 3.65 10.75
N TYR A 59 23.19 2.35 10.48
CA TYR A 59 24.06 1.36 11.10
C TYR A 59 25.48 1.31 10.49
N LEU A 60 25.64 1.79 9.26
CA LEU A 60 26.87 1.65 8.47
C LEU A 60 27.68 2.94 8.33
N HIS A 61 27.07 4.12 8.56
CA HIS A 61 27.70 5.41 8.24
C HIS A 61 28.36 6.09 9.44
N ASP A 62 29.46 6.79 9.17
CA ASP A 62 30.11 7.68 10.13
C ASP A 62 29.16 8.80 10.61
N PRO A 63 29.34 9.34 11.83
CA PRO A 63 28.44 10.33 12.43
C PRO A 63 28.17 11.57 11.55
N VAL A 64 29.13 11.95 10.71
CA VAL A 64 29.01 13.09 9.78
C VAL A 64 28.03 12.78 8.63
N ARG A 65 28.07 11.56 8.08
CA ARG A 65 27.18 11.08 6.99
C ARG A 65 25.81 10.64 7.50
N MET A 66 25.72 10.33 8.79
CA MET A 66 24.48 9.98 9.45
C MET A 66 23.46 11.13 9.45
N LYS A 67 23.92 12.40 9.52
CA LYS A 67 23.05 13.58 9.49
C LYS A 67 22.20 13.64 8.21
N ASP A 68 22.82 13.42 7.06
CA ASP A 68 22.12 13.44 5.77
C ASP A 68 21.15 12.25 5.62
N SER A 69 21.53 11.09 6.18
CA SER A 69 20.70 9.89 6.20
C SER A 69 19.44 10.08 7.06
N ILE A 70 19.57 10.74 8.22
CA ILE A 70 18.44 11.09 9.10
C ILE A 70 17.50 12.07 8.39
N LEU A 71 18.04 13.09 7.69
CA LEU A 71 17.23 14.04 6.95
C LEU A 71 16.42 13.35 5.83
N SER A 72 17.04 12.44 5.09
CA SER A 72 16.39 11.63 4.06
C SER A 72 15.29 10.73 4.65
N MET A 73 15.53 10.14 5.83
CA MET A 73 14.53 9.34 6.54
C MET A 73 13.30 10.17 6.92
N LEU A 74 13.49 11.36 7.50
CA LEU A 74 12.38 12.26 7.87
C LEU A 74 11.57 12.72 6.65
N GLN A 75 12.23 12.94 5.51
CA GLN A 75 11.55 13.26 4.25
C GLN A 75 10.70 12.08 3.75
N THR A 76 11.23 10.86 3.82
CA THR A 76 10.50 9.63 3.50
C THR A 76 9.27 9.46 4.40
N VAL A 77 9.41 9.65 5.71
CA VAL A 77 8.29 9.57 6.67
C VAL A 77 7.21 10.61 6.37
N ARG A 78 7.60 11.86 6.08
CA ARG A 78 6.66 12.91 5.65
C ARG A 78 5.91 12.53 4.38
N LEU A 79 6.61 11.95 3.40
CA LEU A 79 5.99 11.50 2.16
C LEU A 79 4.97 10.40 2.42
N ILE A 80 5.31 9.42 3.27
CA ILE A 80 4.42 8.33 3.68
C ILE A 80 3.16 8.88 4.35
N HIS A 81 3.32 9.79 5.32
CA HIS A 81 2.19 10.44 5.99
C HIS A 81 1.31 11.25 5.02
N SER A 82 1.91 11.87 3.99
CA SER A 82 1.16 12.66 3.02
C SER A 82 0.42 11.84 1.97
N VAL A 83 0.94 10.67 1.58
CA VAL A 83 0.46 9.91 0.42
C VAL A 83 -0.29 8.63 0.82
N SER A 84 0.09 7.99 1.92
CA SER A 84 -0.54 6.73 2.35
C SER A 84 -1.92 6.97 2.93
N GLN A 85 -2.94 6.27 2.44
CA GLN A 85 -4.27 6.30 3.06
C GLN A 85 -4.34 5.50 4.37
N PHE A 86 -3.38 4.59 4.59
CA PHE A 86 -3.27 3.83 5.82
C PHE A 86 -2.44 4.58 6.86
N TYR A 87 -1.28 5.12 6.47
CA TYR A 87 -0.33 5.79 7.37
C TYR A 87 -0.54 7.31 7.47
N ASN A 88 -1.61 7.89 6.94
CA ASN A 88 -1.90 9.33 7.03
C ASN A 88 -2.28 9.85 8.43
N THR A 89 -2.30 8.99 9.46
CA THR A 89 -2.49 9.44 10.84
C THR A 89 -1.18 9.43 11.62
N SER A 90 -1.10 10.33 12.60
CA SER A 90 0.05 10.44 13.49
C SER A 90 0.30 9.15 14.26
N GLU A 91 -0.75 8.45 14.75
CA GLU A 91 -0.56 7.19 15.49
C GLU A 91 0.02 6.08 14.61
N ARG A 92 -0.46 5.95 13.36
CA ARG A 92 -0.01 4.89 12.45
C ARG A 92 1.39 5.16 11.90
N THR A 93 1.72 6.42 11.62
CA THR A 93 3.09 6.82 11.27
C THR A 93 4.04 6.63 12.46
N SER A 94 3.63 6.98 13.68
CA SER A 94 4.45 6.76 14.87
C SER A 94 4.67 5.26 15.14
N SER A 95 3.64 4.43 14.98
CA SER A 95 3.79 2.97 15.07
C SER A 95 4.69 2.38 13.99
N LEU A 96 4.77 3.02 12.81
CA LEU A 96 5.71 2.64 11.76
C LEU A 96 7.15 3.01 12.16
N MET A 97 7.37 4.17 12.78
CA MET A 97 8.70 4.63 13.19
C MET A 97 9.27 3.94 14.45
N VAL A 98 8.41 3.44 15.33
CA VAL A 98 8.82 2.75 16.56
C VAL A 98 9.19 1.28 16.32
N LYS A 99 8.81 0.73 15.16
CA LYS A 99 9.16 -0.63 14.73
C LYS A 99 10.41 -0.63 13.87
#